data_AF-A0A9X5YVS3-F1
#
_entry.id   AF-A0A9X5YVS3-F1
#
_cell.length_a   1.000
_cell.length_b   1.000
_cell.length_c   1.000
_cell.angle_alpha   90.00
_cell.angle_beta   90.00
_cell.angle_gamma   90.00
#
_symmetry.space_group_name_H-M   'P 1'
#
loop_
_entity.id
_entity.type
_entity.pdbx_description
1 polymer ?
#
loop_
_entity_poly.entity_id
_entity_poly.type
_entity_poly.pdbx_seq_one_letter_code
_entity_poly.pdbx_strand_id
1 'polypeptide(L)' 'MATFPVEVGGFGFVVEPDRARLADLAQRLRDGRLKPIIGAVRTLREAPSAFAPDRRTPGKTIIRVTEDRESS' A
#
# COMPACT_ATOMS: atom_id res chain seq x y z
N MET A 1 -7.15 34.75 -19.26
CA MET A 1 -7.10 33.99 -17.98
C MET A 1 -5.84 33.14 -17.99
N ALA A 2 -4.86 33.42 -17.12
CA ALA A 2 -3.65 32.60 -16.98
C ALA A 2 -3.83 31.66 -15.77
N THR A 3 -3.63 30.37 -15.97
CA THR A 3 -3.52 29.38 -14.88
C THR A 3 -2.10 29.45 -14.34
N PHE A 4 -1.96 29.71 -13.04
CA PHE A 4 -0.69 29.61 -12.33
C PHE A 4 -0.47 28.14 -11.92
N PRO A 5 0.77 27.62 -11.97
CA PRO A 5 1.06 26.29 -11.47
C PRO A 5 0.96 26.29 -9.94
N VAL A 6 0.25 25.30 -9.38
CA VAL A 6 0.26 25.03 -7.93
C VAL A 6 1.52 24.23 -7.59
N GLU A 7 2.52 24.87 -7.01
CA GLU A 7 3.64 24.16 -6.40
C GLU A 7 3.17 23.52 -5.09
N VAL A 8 2.96 22.20 -5.12
CA VAL A 8 2.57 21.44 -3.93
C VAL A 8 3.85 21.05 -3.18
N GLY A 9 4.35 21.96 -2.34
CA GLY A 9 5.42 21.65 -1.40
C GLY A 9 4.87 20.83 -0.23
N GLY A 10 5.17 19.53 -0.20
CA GLY A 10 4.75 18.63 0.89
C GLY A 10 5.91 18.31 1.84
N PHE A 11 5.69 18.46 3.15
CA PHE A 11 6.57 17.87 4.15
C PHE A 11 6.17 16.40 4.36
N GLY A 12 7.06 15.47 4.01
CA GLY A 12 6.90 14.06 4.32
C GLY A 12 7.59 13.73 5.64
N PHE A 13 6.85 13.16 6.60
CA PHE A 13 7.42 12.59 7.80
C PHE A 13 7.48 11.07 7.67
N VAL A 14 8.65 10.50 7.93
CA VAL A 14 8.82 9.05 8.08
C VAL A 14 8.80 8.75 9.57
N VAL A 15 7.76 8.08 10.04
CA VAL A 15 7.70 7.57 11.41
C VAL A 15 8.26 6.16 11.40
N GLU A 16 9.34 5.91 12.13
CA GLU A 16 9.85 4.56 12.30
C GLU A 16 8.91 3.79 13.23
N PRO A 17 8.24 2.73 12.75
CA PRO A 17 7.34 1.97 13.58
C PRO A 17 8.12 1.12 14.59
N ASP A 18 7.67 1.14 15.85
CA ASP A 18 8.18 0.24 16.89
C ASP A 18 8.10 -1.22 16.43
N ARG A 19 9.26 -1.86 16.31
CA ARG A 19 9.41 -3.23 15.82
C ARG A 19 8.77 -4.26 16.76
N ALA A 20 8.78 -4.02 18.06
CA ALA A 20 8.12 -4.91 19.03
C ALA A 20 6.60 -4.85 18.85
N ARG A 21 6.05 -3.65 18.64
CA ARG A 21 4.62 -3.47 18.37
C ARG A 21 4.18 -4.08 17.05
N LEU A 22 5.00 -3.98 16.00
CA LEU A 22 4.73 -4.65 14.74
C LEU A 22 4.75 -6.18 14.87
N ALA A 23 5.66 -6.71 15.68
CA ALA A 23 5.71 -8.14 15.96
C ALA A 23 4.45 -8.64 16.69
N ASP A 24 3.94 -7.89 17.66
CA ASP A 24 2.65 -8.18 18.34
C ASP A 24 1.49 -8.20 17.34
N LEU A 25 1.39 -7.19 16.48
CA LEU A 25 0.35 -7.14 15.44
C LEU A 25 0.44 -8.34 14.49
N ALA A 26 1.65 -8.72 14.09
CA ALA A 26 1.87 -9.89 13.24
C ALA A 26 1.46 -11.19 13.95
N GLN A 27 1.72 -11.32 15.25
CA GLN A 27 1.29 -12.48 16.02
C GLN A 27 -0.23 -12.57 16.09
N ARG A 28 -0.90 -11.46 16.40
CA ARG A 28 -2.36 -11.39 16.47
C ARG A 28 -3.04 -11.68 15.14
N LEU A 29 -2.41 -11.31 14.02
CA LEU A 29 -2.86 -11.68 12.69
C LEU A 29 -2.77 -13.19 12.47
N ARG A 30 -1.65 -13.82 12.86
CA ARG A 30 -1.46 -15.29 12.77
C ARG A 30 -2.44 -16.05 13.66
N ASP A 31 -2.72 -15.52 14.85
CA ASP A 31 -3.68 -16.10 15.80
C ASP A 31 -5.15 -15.87 15.38
N GLY A 32 -5.40 -15.22 14.23
CA GLY A 32 -6.75 -14.93 13.73
C GLY A 32 -7.50 -13.84 14.51
N ARG A 33 -6.82 -13.15 15.43
CA ARG A 33 -7.39 -12.07 16.27
C ARG A 33 -7.45 -10.73 15.56
N LEU A 34 -6.86 -10.62 14.37
CA LEU A 34 -6.95 -9.46 13.48
C LEU A 34 -7.39 -9.92 12.10
N LYS A 35 -8.39 -9.25 11.52
CA LYS A 35 -8.85 -9.48 10.15
C LYS A 35 -8.71 -8.19 9.33
N PRO A 36 -7.61 -8.01 8.57
CA PRO A 36 -7.44 -6.87 7.69
C PRO A 36 -8.56 -6.83 6.64
N ILE A 37 -9.11 -5.64 6.39
CA ILE A 37 -10.08 -5.43 5.31
C ILE A 37 -9.29 -5.28 4.01
N ILE A 38 -9.17 -6.37 3.27
CA ILE A 38 -8.46 -6.41 1.99
C ILE A 38 -9.47 -6.12 0.87
N GLY A 39 -9.25 -5.02 0.15
CA GLY A 39 -10.12 -4.61 -0.96
C GLY A 39 -9.71 -5.20 -2.29
N ALA A 40 -8.39 -5.27 -2.54
CA ALA A 40 -7.84 -5.85 -3.76
C ALA A 40 -6.42 -6.38 -3.51
N VAL A 41 -6.05 -7.42 -4.25
CA VAL A 41 -4.67 -7.88 -4.37
C VAL A 41 -4.27 -7.73 -5.84
N ARG A 42 -3.15 -7.06 -6.12
CA ARG A 42 -2.68 -6.73 -7.46
C ARG A 42 -1.22 -7.13 -7.63
N THR A 43 -0.75 -7.29 -8.86
CA THR A 43 0.67 -7.56 -9.12
C THR A 43 1.49 -6.27 -9.04
N LEU A 44 2.81 -6.40 -8.94
CA LEU A 44 3.71 -5.24 -8.98
C LEU A 44 3.56 -4.41 -10.26
N ARG A 45 3.36 -5.07 -11.41
CA ARG A 45 3.13 -4.40 -12.70
C ARG A 45 1.87 -3.54 -12.72
N GLU A 46 0.85 -3.93 -11.95
CA GLU A 46 -0.41 -3.20 -11.83
C GLU A 46 -0.36 -2.09 -10.76
N ALA A 47 0.73 -1.95 -10.01
CA ALA A 47 0.82 -0.99 -8.91
C ALA A 47 0.52 0.47 -9.34
N PRO A 48 1.01 0.98 -10.49
CA PRO A 48 0.71 2.36 -10.90
C PRO A 48 -0.79 2.60 -11.11
N SER A 49 -1.51 1.64 -11.69
CA SER A 49 -2.96 1.77 -11.92
C SER A 49 -3.78 1.50 -10.65
N ALA A 50 -3.24 0.76 -9.69
CA ALA A 50 -3.89 0.43 -8.43
C ALA A 50 -4.01 1.64 -7.48
N PHE A 51 -3.16 2.66 -7.63
CA PHE A 51 -3.19 3.91 -6.85
C PHE A 51 -3.68 5.12 -7.65
N ALA A 52 -4.18 4.90 -8.86
CA ALA A 52 -4.72 5.97 -9.68
C ALA A 52 -6.01 6.57 -9.06
N PRO A 53 -6.26 7.89 -9.20
CA PRO A 53 -7.36 8.57 -8.52
C PRO A 53 -8.76 8.02 -8.83
N ASP A 54 -8.93 7.43 -10.01
CA ASP A 54 -10.15 6.83 -10.53
C ASP A 54 -10.48 5.46 -9.91
N ARG A 55 -9.51 4.80 -9.26
CA ARG A 55 -9.65 3.45 -8.72
C ARG A 55 -9.61 3.40 -7.19
N ARG A 56 -10.65 3.94 -6.55
CA ARG A 56 -10.85 3.81 -5.09
C ARG A 56 -11.63 2.53 -4.77
N THR A 57 -10.95 1.54 -4.20
CA THR A 57 -11.57 0.31 -3.69
C THR A 57 -11.77 0.43 -2.17
N PRO A 58 -12.92 0.06 -1.60
CA PRO A 58 -13.07 -0.02 -0.14
C PRO A 58 -12.08 -1.05 0.44
N GLY A 59 -11.41 -0.69 1.53
CA GLY A 59 -10.37 -1.53 2.14
C GLY A 59 -8.95 -1.20 1.66
N LYS A 60 -8.01 -2.08 1.99
CA LYS A 60 -6.59 -1.93 1.63
C LYS A 60 -6.27 -2.70 0.36
N THR A 61 -5.59 -2.03 -0.58
CA THR A 61 -4.96 -2.67 -1.74
C THR A 61 -3.62 -3.26 -1.33
N ILE A 62 -3.39 -4.54 -1.62
CA ILE A 62 -2.11 -5.23 -1.41
C ILE A 62 -1.45 -5.44 -2.77
N ILE A 63 -0.20 -4.98 -2.91
CA ILE A 63 0.63 -5.31 -4.07
C ILE A 63 1.43 -6.56 -3.74
N ARG A 64 1.12 -7.66 -4.43
CA ARG A 64 1.88 -8.90 -4.35
C ARG A 64 3.11 -8.77 -5.23
N VAL A 65 4.26 -8.83 -4.59
CA VAL A 65 5.56 -8.91 -5.24
C VAL A 65 5.99 -10.36 -5.21
N THR A 66 6.01 -10.99 -6.38
CA THR A 66 6.67 -12.28 -6.60
C THR A 66 7.92 -12.01 -7.40
N GLU A 67 8.98 -12.77 -7.16
CA GLU A 67 10.04 -12.89 -8.17
C GLU A 67 9.37 -13.44 -9.43
N ASP A 68 9.28 -12.64 -10.48
CA ASP A 68 9.08 -13.20 -11.81
C ASP A 68 10.31 -14.06 -12.05
N ARG A 69 10.20 -15.38 -11.86
CA ARG A 69 11.05 -16.27 -12.62
C ARG A 69 10.61 -16.09 -14.06
N GLU A 70 11.21 -15.09 -14.69
CA GLU A 70 11.17 -14.89 -16.13
C GLU A 70 11.69 -16.21 -16.73
N SER A 71 10.72 -17.06 -17.04
CA SER A 71 10.97 -18.33 -17.69
C SER A 71 11.25 -17.96 -19.13
N SER A 72 12.50 -18.19 -19.50
CA SER A 72 13.09 -18.09 -20.83
C SER A 72 12.16 -18.49 -21.98
#